data_AF-A0AAV5EEH6-F1
#
_entry.id   AF-A0AAV5EEH6-F1
#
_cell.length_a   1.000
_cell.length_b   1.000
_cell.length_c   1.000
_cell.angle_alpha   90.00
_cell.angle_beta   90.00
_cell.angle_gamma   90.00
#
_symmetry.space_group_name_H-M   'P 1'
#
loop_
_entity.id
_entity.type
_entity.pdbx_description
1 polymer ?
#
loop_
_entity_poly.entity_id
_entity_poly.type
_entity_poly.pdbx_seq_one_letter_code
_entity_poly.pdbx_strand_id
1 'polypeptide(L)'
;MKDRIDKIVEPANASCVETGAIAAKDLNYPSIMIVMDDDVKQVEAKRTVTNVGEPAETYRVEATAPGVHVVVSPSTLAFTELGQKMEFVVTVKREPGTPAKAVIEGELKCMSEKHTVRSPLMVVVGETPASAVSYSNVDAASPES
;
A
#
# COMPACT_ATOMS: atom_id res chain seq x y z
N MET A 1 -28.94 12.37 -33.92
CA MET A 1 -28.31 13.16 -32.85
C MET A 1 -29.26 13.25 -31.67
N LYS A 2 -29.21 12.26 -30.77
CA LYS A 2 -29.65 12.38 -29.37
C LYS A 2 -29.29 11.13 -28.57
N ASP A 3 -28.53 11.39 -27.52
CA ASP A 3 -28.45 10.70 -26.22
C ASP A 3 -28.30 9.18 -26.17
N ARG A 4 -27.08 8.77 -25.81
CA ARG A 4 -26.85 7.63 -24.91
C ARG A 4 -25.76 7.99 -23.90
N ILE A 5 -26.09 8.86 -22.95
CA ILE A 5 -25.37 8.91 -21.68
C ILE A 5 -26.04 7.86 -20.80
N ASP A 6 -25.51 6.64 -20.82
CA ASP A 6 -25.91 5.60 -19.90
C ASP A 6 -25.39 5.99 -18.50
N LYS A 7 -26.29 6.63 -17.75
CA LYS A 7 -26.33 6.88 -16.31
C LYS A 7 -25.30 6.06 -15.50
N ILE A 8 -24.24 6.73 -15.01
CA ILE A 8 -23.45 6.22 -13.88
C ILE A 8 -24.27 6.47 -12.63
N VAL A 9 -25.16 5.55 -12.29
CA VAL A 9 -25.76 5.47 -10.96
C VAL A 9 -25.54 4.05 -10.46
N GLU A 10 -24.57 3.89 -9.56
CA GLU A 10 -24.49 2.72 -8.71
C GLU A 10 -25.64 2.78 -7.68
N PRO A 11 -26.23 1.63 -7.32
CA PRO A 11 -27.44 1.58 -6.49
C PRO A 11 -27.20 2.18 -5.11
N ALA A 12 -28.19 2.96 -4.65
CA ALA A 12 -28.33 3.34 -3.25
C ALA A 12 -28.39 2.07 -2.38
N ASN A 13 -27.65 2.09 -1.26
CA ASN A 13 -27.47 1.03 -0.24
C ASN A 13 -26.19 0.18 -0.34
N ALA A 14 -25.06 0.72 -0.82
CA ALA A 14 -23.75 0.16 -0.48
C ALA A 14 -23.40 0.51 0.97
N SER A 15 -23.41 -0.49 1.87
CA SER A 15 -22.89 -0.34 3.23
C SER A 15 -21.41 -0.77 3.25
N CYS A 16 -20.51 0.12 3.67
CA CYS A 16 -19.09 -0.19 3.86
C CYS A 16 -18.83 -1.27 4.94
N VAL A 17 -19.87 -1.69 5.66
CA VAL A 17 -19.78 -2.76 6.67
C VAL A 17 -19.68 -4.15 6.02
N GLU A 18 -20.28 -4.35 4.83
CA GLU A 18 -20.25 -5.66 4.15
C GLU A 18 -18.93 -5.90 3.41
N THR A 19 -18.25 -4.82 3.00
CA THR A 19 -16.90 -4.82 2.45
C THR A 19 -15.91 -4.69 3.61
N GLY A 20 -15.43 -5.82 4.14
CA GLY A 20 -14.51 -5.83 5.29
C GLY A 20 -13.34 -4.83 5.20
N ALA A 21 -12.85 -4.39 6.36
CA ALA A 21 -11.83 -3.36 6.44
C ALA A 21 -10.47 -3.84 5.88
N ILE A 22 -9.88 -3.06 4.98
CA ILE A 22 -8.50 -3.22 4.51
C ILE A 22 -7.65 -2.22 5.30
N ALA A 23 -6.58 -2.70 5.95
CA ALA A 23 -5.64 -1.81 6.62
C ALA A 23 -5.01 -0.85 5.58
N ALA A 24 -4.85 0.43 5.93
CA ALA A 24 -4.32 1.44 5.01
C ALA A 24 -2.97 1.04 4.37
N LYS A 25 -2.11 0.36 5.16
CA LYS A 25 -0.82 -0.17 4.68
C LYS A 25 -0.95 -1.22 3.58
N ASP A 26 -2.08 -1.93 3.49
CA ASP A 26 -2.33 -3.03 2.56
C ASP A 26 -3.19 -2.63 1.36
N LEU A 27 -3.58 -1.35 1.25
CA LEU A 27 -4.14 -0.82 0.01
C LEU A 27 -3.14 -1.02 -1.13
N ASN A 28 -3.64 -1.47 -2.28
CA ASN A 28 -2.81 -1.66 -3.47
C ASN A 28 -2.53 -0.32 -4.20
N TYR A 29 -2.03 0.65 -3.45
CA TYR A 29 -1.74 2.00 -3.91
C TYR A 29 -0.27 2.11 -4.34
N PRO A 30 0.07 2.92 -5.36
CA PRO A 30 1.46 3.13 -5.83
C PRO A 30 2.33 3.96 -4.86
N SER A 31 1.97 4.00 -3.57
CA SER A 31 2.78 4.48 -2.46
C SER A 31 2.54 3.60 -1.23
N ILE A 32 3.50 3.62 -0.31
CA ILE A 32 3.47 2.80 0.90
C ILE A 32 3.70 3.71 2.09
N MET A 33 2.76 3.67 3.05
CA MET A 33 2.91 4.32 4.34
C MET A 33 2.88 3.24 5.42
N ILE A 34 3.90 3.24 6.27
CA ILE A 34 4.05 2.32 7.40
C ILE A 34 4.14 3.14 8.67
N VAL A 35 3.30 2.83 9.64
CA VAL A 35 3.33 3.43 10.98
C VAL A 35 3.82 2.35 11.95
N MET A 36 4.84 2.67 12.72
CA MET A 36 5.45 1.79 13.72
C MET A 36 5.36 2.48 15.08
N ASP A 37 4.30 2.19 15.84
CA ASP A 37 4.17 2.65 17.23
C ASP A 37 5.26 2.05 18.11
N ASP A 38 5.44 2.58 19.33
CA ASP A 38 6.60 2.34 20.19
C ASP A 38 6.93 0.86 20.45
N ASP A 39 5.91 0.00 20.55
CA ASP A 39 6.08 -1.44 20.78
C ASP A 39 6.19 -2.27 19.49
N VAL A 40 5.97 -1.65 18.32
CA VAL A 40 5.96 -2.32 17.03
C VAL A 40 7.38 -2.41 16.46
N LYS A 41 7.94 -3.62 16.49
CA LYS A 41 9.29 -3.89 15.95
C LYS A 41 9.33 -4.12 14.44
N GLN A 42 8.21 -4.57 13.87
CA GLN A 42 8.11 -4.95 12.46
C GLN A 42 6.70 -4.71 11.93
N VAL A 43 6.60 -4.21 10.70
CA VAL A 43 5.34 -4.08 9.95
C VAL A 43 5.52 -4.64 8.55
N GLU A 44 4.48 -5.30 8.05
CA GLU A 44 4.43 -5.86 6.70
C GLU A 44 3.35 -5.17 5.88
N ALA A 45 3.67 -4.77 4.66
CA ALA A 45 2.73 -4.19 3.70
C ALA A 45 2.70 -5.07 2.45
N LYS A 46 1.53 -5.60 2.12
CA LYS A 46 1.34 -6.46 0.94
C LYS A 46 1.03 -5.63 -0.30
N ARG A 47 1.63 -5.94 -1.44
CA ARG A 47 1.34 -5.31 -2.74
C ARG A 47 1.07 -6.36 -3.80
N THR A 48 0.16 -6.03 -4.71
CA THR A 48 -0.16 -6.83 -5.89
C THR A 48 0.12 -6.01 -7.14
N VAL A 49 1.07 -6.44 -7.94
CA VAL A 49 1.40 -5.79 -9.22
C VAL A 49 0.84 -6.60 -10.37
N THR A 50 0.36 -5.90 -11.40
CA THR A 50 -0.17 -6.51 -12.63
C THR A 50 0.76 -6.15 -13.78
N ASN A 51 1.17 -7.13 -14.58
CA ASN A 51 1.88 -6.84 -15.81
C ASN A 51 0.94 -6.18 -16.82
N VAL A 52 1.27 -4.97 -17.26
CA VAL A 52 0.52 -4.21 -18.28
C VAL A 52 1.31 -4.03 -19.57
N GLY A 53 2.50 -4.63 -19.66
CA GLY A 53 3.40 -4.57 -20.80
C GLY A 53 3.56 -5.92 -21.51
N GLU A 54 4.69 -6.11 -22.19
CA GLU A 54 4.99 -7.34 -22.91
C GLU A 54 5.07 -8.56 -21.96
N PRO A 55 4.69 -9.76 -22.42
CA PRO A 55 4.92 -10.99 -21.68
C PRO A 55 6.43 -11.33 -21.59
N ALA A 56 6.78 -12.22 -20.66
CA ALA A 56 8.14 -12.72 -20.44
C ALA A 56 9.16 -11.64 -19.97
N GLU A 57 8.79 -10.88 -18.93
CA GLU A 57 9.67 -9.89 -18.31
C GLU A 57 9.85 -10.19 -16.81
N THR A 58 11.10 -10.09 -16.35
CA THR A 58 11.45 -10.31 -14.93
C THR A 58 11.84 -8.99 -14.29
N TYR A 59 11.22 -8.70 -13.14
CA TYR A 59 11.46 -7.50 -12.34
C TYR A 59 12.16 -7.87 -11.05
N ARG A 60 13.18 -7.10 -10.70
CA ARG A 60 13.79 -7.08 -9.38
C ARG A 60 13.14 -5.99 -8.53
N VAL A 61 12.70 -6.34 -7.34
CA VAL A 61 12.05 -5.43 -6.40
C VAL A 61 12.98 -5.10 -5.25
N GLU A 62 13.23 -3.82 -5.04
CA GLU A 62 14.07 -3.30 -3.96
C GLU A 62 13.36 -2.16 -3.25
N ALA A 63 13.58 -2.03 -1.95
CA ALA A 63 13.06 -0.91 -1.17
C ALA A 63 14.11 -0.39 -0.19
N THR A 64 14.14 0.92 0.01
CA THR A 64 15.09 1.61 0.88
C THR A 64 14.38 2.67 1.71
N ALA A 65 14.77 2.80 2.97
CA ALA A 65 14.34 3.87 3.87
C ALA A 65 15.44 4.08 4.93
N PRO A 66 16.29 5.11 4.81
CA PRO A 66 17.44 5.29 5.69
C PRO A 66 17.03 5.49 7.16
N GLY A 67 17.46 4.59 8.05
CA GLY A 67 17.13 4.62 9.49
C GLY A 67 16.26 3.47 9.98
N VAL A 68 15.77 2.63 9.06
CA VAL A 68 15.10 1.35 9.34
C VAL A 68 15.61 0.27 8.38
N HIS A 69 15.38 -0.98 8.74
CA HIS A 69 15.63 -2.10 7.85
C HIS A 69 14.42 -2.35 6.96
N VAL A 70 14.62 -2.51 5.66
CA VAL A 70 13.54 -2.84 4.72
C VAL A 70 13.90 -4.09 3.95
N VAL A 71 12.98 -5.06 3.91
CA VAL A 71 13.11 -6.32 3.18
C VAL A 71 11.92 -6.48 2.25
N VAL A 72 12.16 -7.01 1.05
CA VAL A 72 11.10 -7.37 0.11
C VAL A 72 11.13 -8.86 -0.17
N SER A 73 9.97 -9.52 -0.14
CA SER A 73 9.84 -10.94 -0.47
C SER A 73 8.56 -11.25 -1.28
N PRO A 74 8.66 -11.94 -2.43
CA PRO A 74 9.90 -12.24 -3.16
C PRO A 74 10.54 -10.95 -3.73
N SER A 75 11.86 -10.93 -3.85
CA SER A 75 12.60 -9.80 -4.47
C SER A 75 12.66 -9.88 -6.00
N THR A 76 12.09 -10.93 -6.60
CA THR A 76 12.08 -11.17 -8.04
C THR A 76 10.68 -11.61 -8.47
N LEU A 77 10.13 -10.95 -9.48
CA LEU A 77 8.81 -11.22 -10.05
C LEU A 77 8.98 -11.53 -11.54
N ALA A 78 8.71 -12.78 -11.92
CA ALA A 78 8.80 -13.22 -13.31
C ALA A 78 7.40 -13.31 -13.93
N PHE A 79 7.06 -12.35 -14.78
CA PHE A 79 5.79 -12.33 -15.49
C PHE A 79 5.93 -13.05 -16.83
N THR A 80 5.12 -14.08 -17.05
CA THR A 80 5.08 -14.86 -18.29
C THR A 80 3.99 -14.39 -19.25
N GLU A 81 2.97 -13.68 -18.75
CA GLU A 81 1.79 -13.29 -19.52
C GLU A 81 1.38 -11.82 -19.27
N LEU A 82 0.71 -11.21 -20.25
CA LEU A 82 0.04 -9.91 -20.08
C LEU A 82 -1.13 -10.06 -19.11
N GLY A 83 -1.28 -9.13 -18.17
CA GLY A 83 -2.34 -9.13 -17.16
C GLY A 83 -2.10 -10.07 -15.98
N GLN A 84 -1.01 -10.84 -15.98
CA GLN A 84 -0.63 -11.68 -14.85
C GLN A 84 -0.39 -10.80 -13.61
N LYS A 85 -0.89 -11.27 -12.46
CA LYS A 85 -0.71 -10.63 -11.17
C LYS A 85 0.29 -11.40 -10.33
N MET A 86 1.18 -10.68 -9.64
CA MET A 86 2.08 -11.23 -8.65
C MET A 86 2.07 -10.39 -7.40
N GLU A 87 2.35 -11.03 -6.27
CA GLU A 87 2.34 -10.38 -4.96
C GLU A 87 3.74 -10.35 -4.36
N PHE A 88 4.03 -9.29 -3.61
CA PHE A 88 5.21 -9.22 -2.74
C PHE A 88 4.85 -8.51 -1.44
N VAL A 89 5.67 -8.75 -0.42
CA VAL A 89 5.56 -8.14 0.90
C VAL A 89 6.76 -7.26 1.15
N VAL A 90 6.51 -6.03 1.57
CA VAL A 90 7.53 -5.11 2.10
C VAL A 90 7.49 -5.21 3.62
N THR A 91 8.58 -5.67 4.21
CA THR A 91 8.76 -5.78 5.67
C THR A 91 9.68 -4.67 6.13
N VAL A 92 9.20 -3.79 7.02
CA VAL A 92 10.02 -2.77 7.67
C VAL A 92 10.27 -3.17 9.12
N LYS A 93 11.53 -3.11 9.57
CA LYS A 93 11.94 -3.45 10.94
C LYS A 93 12.74 -2.32 11.57
N ARG A 94 12.53 -2.13 12.87
CA ARG A 94 13.41 -1.29 13.69
C ARG A 94 14.76 -1.98 13.87
N GLU A 95 15.84 -1.21 13.76
CA GLU A 95 17.21 -1.66 14.05
C GLU A 95 17.78 -0.87 15.24
N PRO A 96 18.87 -1.35 15.88
CA PRO A 96 19.63 -0.53 16.82
C PRO A 96 20.04 0.79 16.16
N GLY A 97 19.58 1.92 16.71
CA GLY A 97 19.83 3.24 16.16
C GLY A 97 18.66 3.83 15.36
N THR A 98 17.56 3.09 15.13
CA THR A 98 16.31 3.70 14.64
C THR A 98 15.85 4.78 15.63
N PRO A 99 15.57 6.03 15.18
CA PRO A 99 15.09 7.09 16.06
C PRO A 99 13.78 6.72 16.76
N ALA A 100 13.61 7.14 18.01
CA ALA A 100 12.38 6.89 18.77
C ALA A 100 11.15 7.57 18.14
N LYS A 101 11.33 8.75 17.54
CA LYS A 101 10.31 9.48 16.79
C LYS A 101 10.90 10.03 15.50
N ALA A 102 10.37 9.65 14.34
CA ALA A 102 10.83 10.14 13.05
C ALA A 102 9.79 9.92 11.94
N VAL A 103 9.88 10.74 10.90
CA VAL A 103 9.33 10.45 9.58
C VAL A 103 10.52 10.16 8.67
N ILE A 104 10.56 8.95 8.13
CA ILE A 104 11.64 8.46 7.28
C ILE A 104 11.10 8.31 5.87
N GLU A 105 11.70 9.04 4.94
CA GLU A 105 11.39 8.96 3.52
C GLU A 105 12.25 7.89 2.84
N GLY A 106 11.66 7.23 1.86
CA GLY A 106 12.25 6.12 1.15
C GLY A 106 11.56 5.86 -0.18
N GLU A 107 11.98 4.80 -0.85
CA GLU A 107 11.41 4.39 -2.13
C GLU A 107 11.40 2.88 -2.29
N LEU A 108 10.44 2.40 -3.08
CA LEU A 108 10.43 1.07 -3.66
C LEU A 108 10.64 1.18 -5.17
N LYS A 109 11.45 0.29 -5.74
CA LYS A 109 11.70 0.17 -7.18
C LYS A 109 11.39 -1.23 -7.65
N CYS A 110 10.63 -1.34 -8.73
CA CYS A 110 10.53 -2.55 -9.54
C CYS A 110 11.29 -2.29 -10.84
N MET A 111 12.38 -3.03 -11.07
CA MET A 111 13.32 -2.80 -12.18
C MET A 111 13.44 -4.03 -13.05
N SER A 112 13.28 -3.86 -14.36
CA SER A 112 13.64 -4.84 -15.38
C SER A 112 14.74 -4.26 -16.27
N GLU A 113 15.12 -4.95 -17.34
CA GLU A 113 16.03 -4.40 -18.35
C GLU A 113 15.43 -3.21 -19.13
N LYS A 114 14.10 -3.12 -19.22
CA LYS A 114 13.39 -2.10 -20.03
C LYS A 114 12.71 -1.03 -19.19
N HIS A 115 12.27 -1.37 -17.98
CA HIS A 115 11.38 -0.55 -17.18
C HIS A 115 11.91 -0.34 -15.77
N THR A 116 11.64 0.84 -15.21
CA THR A 116 11.82 1.13 -13.78
C THR A 116 10.55 1.81 -13.28
N VAL A 117 9.81 1.11 -12.43
CA VAL A 117 8.65 1.64 -11.71
C VAL A 117 9.08 2.03 -10.31
N ARG A 118 8.68 3.22 -9.85
CA ARG A 118 9.01 3.72 -8.50
C ARG A 118 7.75 4.03 -7.71
N SER A 119 7.77 3.68 -6.42
CA SER A 119 6.72 4.00 -5.46
C SER A 119 7.34 4.66 -4.22
N PRO A 120 6.83 5.81 -3.76
CA PRO A 120 7.26 6.41 -2.50
C PRO A 120 6.99 5.47 -1.32
N LEU A 121 7.94 5.40 -0.38
CA LEU A 121 7.82 4.69 0.90
C LEU A 121 8.00 5.71 2.03
N MET A 122 7.03 5.82 2.92
CA MET A 122 7.11 6.67 4.11
C MET A 122 6.96 5.79 5.35
N VAL A 123 7.91 5.91 6.28
CA VAL A 123 7.90 5.19 7.56
C VAL A 123 7.80 6.20 8.69
N VAL A 124 6.72 6.11 9.46
CA VAL A 124 6.48 6.92 10.65
C VAL A 124 6.81 6.06 11.86
N VAL A 125 7.80 6.48 12.65
CA VAL A 125 8.23 5.78 13.87
C VAL A 125 7.80 6.58 15.08
N GLY A 126 7.23 5.90 16.07
CA GLY A 126 6.79 6.44 17.34
C GLY A 126 5.32 6.89 17.34
N GLU A 127 4.80 7.21 18.52
CA GLU A 127 3.44 7.72 18.66
C GLU A 127 3.22 8.96 17.79
N THR A 128 2.34 8.85 16.79
CA THR A 128 1.80 10.01 16.08
C THR A 128 0.35 10.25 16.46
N PRO A 129 -0.14 11.50 16.40
CA PRO A 129 -1.58 11.79 16.51
C PRO A 129 -2.42 11.02 15.46
N ALA A 130 -1.81 10.62 14.34
CA ALA A 130 -2.41 9.77 13.32
C ALA A 130 -2.56 8.30 13.75
N SER A 131 -1.72 7.77 14.64
CA SER A 131 -1.87 6.44 15.24
C SER A 131 -3.13 6.33 16.11
N ALA A 132 -3.64 7.47 16.62
CA ALA A 132 -4.90 7.55 17.36
C ALA A 132 -6.14 7.63 16.46
N VAL A 133 -5.98 7.69 15.12
CA VAL A 133 -7.12 7.68 14.19
C VAL A 133 -7.56 6.24 13.97
N SER A 134 -8.34 5.72 14.90
CA SER A 134 -9.32 4.71 14.56
C SER A 134 -10.32 5.35 13.61
N TYR A 135 -10.41 4.89 12.36
CA TYR A 135 -11.57 5.18 11.54
C TYR A 135 -12.74 4.41 12.14
N SER A 136 -13.40 5.00 13.13
CA SER A 136 -14.73 4.55 13.51
C SER A 136 -15.64 4.81 12.31
N ASN A 137 -16.44 3.80 11.96
CA ASN A 137 -17.62 4.05 11.15
C ASN A 137 -18.41 5.12 11.90
N VAL A 138 -18.55 6.31 11.32
CA VAL A 138 -19.52 7.28 11.78
C VAL A 138 -20.87 6.60 11.64
N ASP A 139 -21.43 6.18 12.77
CA ASP A 139 -22.73 5.53 12.85
C ASP A 139 -23.75 6.34 12.07
N ALA A 140 -24.46 5.61 11.21
CA ALA A 140 -25.68 6.09 10.62
C ALA A 140 -26.72 6.40 11.71
N ALA A 141 -27.46 7.48 11.47
CA ALA A 141 -28.74 7.85 12.07
C ALA A 141 -28.73 8.63 13.40
N SER A 142 -29.21 9.88 13.33
CA SER A 142 -30.57 10.14 13.82
C SER A 142 -31.25 11.29 13.04
N PRO A 143 -32.58 11.20 12.84
CA PRO A 143 -33.38 12.19 12.12
C PRO A 143 -33.97 13.27 13.05
N GLU A 144 -34.51 14.32 12.42
CA GLU A 144 -35.41 15.38 12.94
C GLU A 144 -34.77 16.48 13.81
N SER A 145 -35.18 17.75 13.71
CA SER A 145 -36.50 18.33 13.37
C SER A 145 -36.49 19.41 12.29
#